data_AF-A0A814WGA1-F1
#
_entry.id   AF-A0A814WGA1-F1
#
_cell.length_a   1.000
_cell.length_b   1.000
_cell.length_c   1.000
_cell.angle_alpha   90.00
_cell.angle_beta   90.00
_cell.angle_gamma   90.00
#
_symmetry.space_group_name_H-M   'P 1'
#
loop_
_entity.id
_entity.type
_entity.pdbx_description
1 polymer ?
#
loop_
_entity_poly.entity_id
_entity_poly.type
_entity_poly.pdbx_seq_one_letter_code
_entity_poly.pdbx_strand_id
1 'polypeptide(L)'
;MFSLLSSDDMRLKRKNPDELWNEAMKSILNTFETEDWSAVENKWDKYSLDSYLNEIGLSRAAIDYMALMLNFETNLFISVLEGIRDRLMINDDTLFYHIQGGNDLLIESLKSECLLIENKRCSIVYNTEITKLQLYDQATTSSITVTWKANTSEVYGSVIVSTTAKSSQLIAFNEREDFLDKYRSMRQLHYDYGGGAIIASYTWSQDSMLWQSVSEQNAIDLALKQIMEIHRLSFEIQKYFQGGKIKHWCDDEYTHGAFALFTPLQESDIFDNLQASVFNVHFMGEHTSTLHGWIEESLLSAVRTALVIQEETFDVVIIGGGPIGLTTAVSLWLKQPTLRIVILEQYQIGESQGSSGAFDVRQFRQMYNEPYLAELANLSFSLWRQLENMANLSYGSILNSENDYLFYGDFIAGQNTVEGDLASIEKTCQQLQMDCLRMNNSELKQRFSSFTFQQQYEGLFHNKSGFINVTTLMKALYQIIIQTKHITIRENE
;
A
#
# COMPACT_ATOMS: atom_id res chain seq x y z
N MET A 1 42.04 32.07 21.06
CA MET A 1 40.64 32.48 20.81
C MET A 1 40.15 33.58 21.77
N PHE A 2 40.01 33.32 23.08
CA PHE A 2 39.42 34.26 24.07
C PHE A 2 40.05 35.68 24.23
N SER A 3 41.13 35.99 23.51
CA SER A 3 41.89 37.25 23.57
C SER A 3 41.55 38.26 22.46
N LEU A 4 40.65 37.94 21.54
CA LEU A 4 40.26 38.79 20.39
C LEU A 4 38.81 39.30 20.45
N LEU A 5 38.11 39.03 21.55
CA LEU A 5 36.71 39.37 21.76
C LEU A 5 36.55 40.81 22.29
N SER A 6 35.48 41.49 21.85
CA SER A 6 35.17 42.87 22.23
C SER A 6 34.68 43.01 23.68
N SER A 7 34.45 44.24 24.15
CA SER A 7 33.87 44.49 25.47
C SER A 7 32.42 43.99 25.61
N ASP A 8 31.65 43.98 24.52
CA ASP A 8 30.26 43.48 24.54
C ASP A 8 30.24 41.94 24.56
N ASP A 9 31.20 41.30 23.89
CA ASP A 9 31.44 39.85 23.98
C ASP A 9 31.85 39.38 25.39
N MET A 10 32.23 40.27 26.32
CA MET A 10 32.54 39.88 27.70
C MET A 10 31.31 39.38 28.47
N ARG A 11 30.08 39.63 28.00
CA ARG A 11 28.87 38.99 28.55
C ARG A 11 28.78 37.49 28.19
N LEU A 12 29.26 37.10 27.01
CA LEU A 12 29.25 35.71 26.53
C LEU A 12 30.22 34.81 27.30
N LYS A 13 31.29 35.36 27.88
CA LYS A 13 32.27 34.64 28.73
C LYS A 13 31.70 33.97 30.00
N ARG A 14 30.40 34.11 30.28
CA ARG A 14 29.71 33.48 31.42
C ARG A 14 28.69 32.42 31.02
N LYS A 15 28.40 32.25 29.73
CA LYS A 15 27.44 31.25 29.25
C LYS A 15 28.17 30.06 28.63
N ASN A 16 27.68 28.87 28.90
CA ASN A 16 28.12 27.67 28.18
C ASN A 16 27.45 27.63 26.78
N PRO A 17 27.91 26.74 25.87
CA PRO A 17 27.37 26.65 24.50
C PRO A 17 25.87 26.37 24.45
N ASP A 18 25.35 25.54 25.36
CA ASP A 18 23.94 25.16 25.45
C ASP A 18 23.04 26.29 25.96
N GLU A 19 23.51 27.07 26.93
CA GLU A 19 22.85 28.30 27.39
C GLU A 19 22.77 29.36 26.28
N LEU A 20 23.80 29.43 25.44
CA LEU A 20 23.83 30.32 24.27
C LEU A 20 22.87 29.82 23.17
N TRP A 21 22.87 28.52 22.88
CA TRP A 21 21.93 27.88 21.96
C TRP A 21 20.47 28.06 22.39
N ASN A 22 20.15 27.74 23.65
CA ASN A 22 18.80 27.82 24.18
C ASN A 22 18.27 29.26 24.22
N GLU A 23 19.13 30.26 24.42
CA GLU A 23 18.75 31.67 24.31
C GLU A 23 18.52 32.08 22.85
N ALA A 24 19.41 31.67 21.93
CA ALA A 24 19.31 31.97 20.51
C ALA A 24 18.07 31.35 19.85
N MET A 25 17.77 30.08 20.14
CA MET A 25 16.63 29.35 19.58
C MET A 25 15.30 29.67 20.25
N LYS A 26 15.29 30.41 21.37
CA LYS A 26 14.08 30.69 22.15
C LYS A 26 12.94 31.28 21.33
N SER A 27 13.22 32.15 20.36
CA SER A 27 12.19 32.74 19.51
C SER A 27 11.49 31.71 18.61
N ILE A 28 12.23 30.70 18.14
CA ILE A 28 11.69 29.62 17.31
C ILE A 28 10.96 28.61 18.21
N LEU A 29 11.59 28.18 19.31
CA LEU A 29 11.01 27.21 20.24
C LEU A 29 9.65 27.69 20.81
N ASN A 30 9.50 28.98 21.12
CA ASN A 30 8.22 29.54 21.56
C ASN A 30 7.11 29.42 20.50
N THR A 31 7.44 29.37 19.20
CA THR A 31 6.43 29.17 18.14
C THR A 31 5.89 27.75 18.13
N PHE A 32 6.66 26.75 18.58
CA PHE A 32 6.20 25.36 18.63
C PHE A 32 5.06 25.14 19.65
N GLU A 33 4.92 26.03 20.66
CA GLU A 33 3.82 25.99 21.63
C GLU A 33 2.56 26.75 21.16
N THR A 34 2.64 27.53 20.07
CA THR A 34 1.63 28.57 19.74
C THR A 34 1.21 28.63 18.26
N GLU A 35 1.98 28.05 17.35
CA GLU A 35 1.75 28.00 15.91
C GLU A 35 1.72 26.52 15.45
N ASP A 36 1.05 26.20 14.34
CA ASP A 36 1.12 24.86 13.74
C ASP A 36 2.44 24.63 12.98
N TRP A 37 2.79 23.37 12.70
CA TRP A 37 4.08 23.05 12.07
C TRP A 37 4.24 23.71 10.70
N SER A 38 3.21 23.77 9.86
CA SER A 38 3.28 24.41 8.55
C SER A 38 3.53 25.93 8.67
N ALA A 39 2.94 26.60 9.67
CA ALA A 39 3.24 28.01 9.94
C ALA A 39 4.68 28.21 10.43
N VAL A 40 5.19 27.31 11.28
CA VAL A 40 6.58 27.30 11.76
C VAL A 40 7.57 27.10 10.60
N GLU A 41 7.33 26.08 9.76
CA GLU A 41 8.12 25.73 8.58
C GLU A 41 8.24 26.93 7.61
N ASN A 42 7.11 27.45 7.12
CA ASN A 42 7.05 28.60 6.20
C ASN A 42 7.76 29.86 6.73
N LYS A 43 7.85 30.00 8.07
CA LYS A 43 8.43 31.15 8.74
C LYS A 43 9.94 31.01 8.94
N TRP A 44 10.42 29.80 9.23
CA TRP A 44 11.78 29.55 9.72
C TRP A 44 12.67 28.72 8.79
N ASP A 45 12.16 27.77 7.98
CA ASP A 45 12.99 26.88 7.15
C ASP A 45 13.87 27.63 6.12
N LYS A 46 13.39 28.78 5.65
CA LYS A 46 14.12 29.70 4.78
C LYS A 46 15.48 30.16 5.33
N TYR A 47 15.74 29.98 6.64
CA TYR A 47 17.00 30.33 7.28
C TYR A 47 17.91 29.11 7.47
N SER A 48 19.17 29.25 7.06
CA SER A 48 20.22 28.42 7.65
C SER A 48 20.51 28.81 9.10
N LEU A 49 21.10 27.89 9.88
CA LEU A 49 21.63 28.19 11.22
C LEU A 49 22.45 29.48 11.24
N ASP A 50 23.43 29.62 10.32
CA ASP A 50 24.27 30.82 10.22
C ASP A 50 23.43 32.09 10.01
N SER A 51 22.50 32.06 9.03
CA SER A 51 21.71 33.24 8.67
C SER A 51 20.79 33.70 9.81
N TYR A 52 20.14 32.77 10.51
CA TYR A 52 19.29 33.08 11.65
C TYR A 52 20.10 33.64 12.82
N LEU A 53 21.23 33.01 13.17
CA LEU A 53 22.09 33.44 14.28
C LEU A 53 22.67 34.84 14.04
N ASN A 54 23.02 35.18 12.80
CA ASN A 54 23.41 36.54 12.41
C ASN A 54 22.21 37.52 12.48
N GLU A 55 21.00 37.13 12.05
CA GLU A 55 19.82 38.01 12.07
C GLU A 55 19.42 38.42 13.51
N ILE A 56 19.47 37.48 14.47
CA ILE A 56 19.22 37.78 15.89
C ILE A 56 20.39 38.52 16.58
N GLY A 57 21.47 38.80 15.85
CA GLY A 57 22.56 39.67 16.30
C GLY A 57 23.64 39.01 17.15
N LEU A 58 23.83 37.69 17.08
CA LEU A 58 25.03 37.08 17.68
C LEU A 58 26.29 37.56 16.95
N SER A 59 27.37 37.82 17.70
CA SER A 59 28.66 38.13 17.08
C SER A 59 29.23 36.88 16.40
N ARG A 60 29.98 37.06 15.31
CA ARG A 60 30.57 35.93 14.56
C ARG A 60 31.33 34.96 15.46
N ALA A 61 32.11 35.50 16.41
CA ALA A 61 32.87 34.68 17.34
C ALA A 61 32.02 33.96 18.40
N ALA A 62 30.78 34.40 18.65
CA ALA A 62 29.79 33.66 19.44
C ALA A 62 29.24 32.48 18.64
N ILE A 63 28.94 32.69 17.36
CA ILE A 63 28.49 31.65 16.41
C ILE A 63 29.57 30.58 16.26
N ASP A 64 30.82 30.96 15.97
CA ASP A 64 31.95 30.03 15.83
C ASP A 64 32.18 29.22 17.11
N TYR A 65 32.13 29.87 18.28
CA TYR A 65 32.26 29.19 19.58
C TYR A 65 31.15 28.18 19.85
N MET A 66 29.89 28.56 19.58
CA MET A 66 28.74 27.68 19.76
C MET A 66 28.77 26.50 18.80
N ALA A 67 29.05 26.75 17.52
CA ALA A 67 29.04 25.75 16.47
C ALA A 67 30.17 24.72 16.64
N LEU A 68 31.39 25.16 16.99
CA LEU A 68 32.51 24.27 17.33
C LEU A 68 32.18 23.36 18.52
N MET A 69 31.60 23.92 19.58
CA MET A 69 31.34 23.17 20.82
C MET A 69 30.13 22.24 20.73
N LEU A 70 29.15 22.55 19.88
CA LEU A 70 27.94 21.75 19.65
C LEU A 70 28.03 20.89 18.37
N ASN A 71 29.22 20.74 17.78
CA ASN A 71 29.45 19.94 16.57
C ASN A 71 28.64 20.39 15.32
N PHE A 72 28.23 21.66 15.27
CA PHE A 72 27.55 22.29 14.13
C PHE A 72 28.49 23.09 13.22
N GLU A 73 29.79 23.19 13.52
CA GLU A 73 30.74 24.04 12.77
C GLU A 73 30.64 23.86 11.26
N THR A 74 30.59 22.62 10.79
CA THR A 74 30.50 22.27 9.37
C THR A 74 29.08 22.18 8.83
N ASN A 75 28.10 22.44 9.69
CA ASN A 75 26.67 22.21 9.47
C ASN A 75 25.90 23.54 9.50
N LEU A 76 26.58 24.67 9.73
CA LEU A 76 25.98 26.01 9.85
C LEU A 76 25.15 26.46 8.62
N PHE A 77 25.28 25.79 7.48
CA PHE A 77 24.46 26.06 6.28
C PHE A 77 23.10 25.33 6.27
N ILE A 78 22.87 24.34 7.13
CA ILE A 78 21.60 23.59 7.17
C ILE A 78 20.48 24.46 7.69
N SER A 79 19.23 24.11 7.35
CA SER A 79 18.02 24.73 7.89
C SER A 79 18.11 24.86 9.42
N VAL A 80 17.73 26.02 9.95
CA VAL A 80 17.67 26.27 11.39
C VAL A 80 16.79 25.23 12.10
N LEU A 81 15.78 24.69 11.39
CA LEU A 81 14.91 23.64 11.89
C LEU A 81 15.67 22.32 12.06
N GLU A 82 16.55 21.94 11.14
CA GLU A 82 17.38 20.73 11.28
C GLU A 82 18.33 20.80 12.47
N GLY A 83 18.98 21.95 12.70
CA GLY A 83 19.81 22.14 13.90
C GLY A 83 19.00 22.07 15.21
N ILE A 84 17.75 22.56 15.20
CA ILE A 84 16.84 22.42 16.35
C ILE A 84 16.44 20.95 16.55
N ARG A 85 16.08 20.24 15.48
CA ARG A 85 15.73 18.81 15.51
C ARG A 85 16.88 17.98 16.09
N ASP A 86 18.10 18.21 15.61
CA ASP A 86 19.30 17.54 16.12
C ASP A 86 19.54 17.82 17.62
N ARG A 87 19.45 19.07 18.09
CA ARG A 87 19.59 19.35 19.54
C ARG A 87 18.43 18.88 20.42
N LEU A 88 17.22 18.75 19.86
CA LEU A 88 16.10 18.12 20.57
C LEU A 88 16.32 16.61 20.73
N MET A 89 17.01 15.96 19.80
CA MET A 89 17.31 14.52 19.84
C MET A 89 18.64 14.16 20.53
N ILE A 90 19.67 15.00 20.40
CA ILE A 90 20.99 14.84 21.02
C ILE A 90 21.19 15.92 22.07
N ASN A 91 20.96 15.58 23.34
CA ASN A 91 21.17 16.44 24.51
C ASN A 91 21.60 15.60 25.73
N ASP A 92 22.12 16.28 26.76
CA ASP A 92 22.62 15.66 27.99
C ASP A 92 21.57 14.87 28.80
N ASP A 93 20.27 15.15 28.61
CA ASP A 93 19.17 14.43 29.25
C ASP A 93 18.78 13.14 28.50
N THR A 94 19.32 12.91 27.29
CA THR A 94 18.97 11.77 26.44
C THR A 94 19.87 10.56 26.70
N LEU A 95 19.27 9.44 27.13
CA LEU A 95 19.99 8.17 27.27
C LEU A 95 20.12 7.45 25.93
N PHE A 96 21.36 7.33 25.46
CA PHE A 96 21.72 6.50 24.31
C PHE A 96 22.04 5.06 24.73
N TYR A 97 21.48 4.11 23.99
CA TYR A 97 21.74 2.67 24.16
C TYR A 97 22.44 2.12 22.91
N HIS A 98 23.27 1.09 23.09
CA HIS A 98 23.88 0.34 21.99
C HIS A 98 23.51 -1.14 22.14
N ILE A 99 23.45 -1.87 21.02
CA ILE A 99 23.24 -3.32 21.07
C ILE A 99 24.57 -3.98 21.42
N GLN A 100 24.61 -4.66 22.57
CA GLN A 100 25.82 -5.35 23.02
C GLN A 100 26.20 -6.46 22.04
N GLY A 101 27.35 -6.31 21.40
CA GLY A 101 27.85 -7.21 20.36
C GLY A 101 27.83 -6.63 18.95
N GLY A 102 27.09 -5.54 18.72
CA GLY A 102 27.00 -4.84 17.43
C GLY A 102 25.55 -4.50 17.05
N ASN A 103 25.35 -3.36 16.39
CA ASN A 103 24.01 -2.93 15.93
C ASN A 103 23.53 -3.72 14.70
N ASP A 104 24.44 -4.40 13.99
CA ASP A 104 24.15 -5.35 12.90
C ASP A 104 23.30 -6.55 13.36
N LEU A 105 23.39 -6.93 14.64
CA LEU A 105 22.55 -7.96 15.26
C LEU A 105 21.05 -7.67 15.14
N LEU A 106 20.62 -6.40 15.08
CA LEU A 106 19.22 -6.04 14.82
C LEU A 106 18.77 -6.49 13.43
N ILE A 107 19.60 -6.23 12.42
CA ILE A 107 19.30 -6.55 11.02
C ILE A 107 19.36 -8.06 10.79
N GLU A 108 20.33 -8.76 11.38
CA GLU A 108 20.42 -10.22 11.31
C GLU A 108 19.25 -10.92 12.05
N SER A 109 18.76 -10.33 13.14
CA SER A 109 17.55 -10.81 13.83
C SER A 109 16.29 -10.63 12.96
N LEU A 110 16.06 -9.44 12.41
CA LEU A 110 14.91 -9.15 11.51
C LEU A 110 14.92 -10.02 10.25
N LYS A 111 16.10 -10.26 9.67
CA LYS A 111 16.32 -11.19 8.56
C LYS A 111 15.97 -12.63 8.94
N SER A 112 16.34 -13.06 10.15
CA SER A 112 16.00 -14.39 10.67
C SER A 112 14.50 -14.56 10.88
N GLU A 113 13.83 -13.57 11.48
CA GLU A 113 12.36 -13.50 11.61
C GLU A 113 11.68 -13.57 10.23
N CYS A 114 12.12 -12.77 9.24
CA CYS A 114 11.58 -12.80 7.88
C CYS A 114 11.69 -14.18 7.20
N LEU A 115 12.74 -14.95 7.51
CA LEU A 115 12.93 -16.31 7.02
C LEU A 115 12.13 -17.36 7.82
N LEU A 116 11.83 -17.08 9.09
CA LEU A 116 10.99 -17.92 9.97
C LEU A 116 9.49 -17.73 9.76
N ILE A 117 9.05 -16.70 9.04
CA ILE A 117 7.66 -16.55 8.57
C ILE A 117 7.41 -17.58 7.45
N GLU A 118 7.20 -18.83 7.87
CA GLU A 118 6.94 -20.00 7.03
C GLU A 118 5.63 -19.85 6.23
N ASN A 119 5.67 -19.17 5.07
CA ASN A 119 4.60 -19.26 4.05
C ASN A 119 4.99 -18.80 2.63
N LYS A 120 6.29 -18.78 2.28
CA LYS A 120 6.80 -18.38 0.94
C LYS A 120 6.39 -16.98 0.45
N ARG A 121 5.93 -16.08 1.34
CA ARG A 121 5.47 -14.72 0.97
C ARG A 121 6.59 -13.68 0.96
N CYS A 122 7.72 -13.98 1.58
CA CYS A 122 8.92 -13.15 1.59
C CYS A 122 10.10 -13.97 1.06
N SER A 123 10.90 -13.37 0.18
CA SER A 123 12.12 -13.97 -0.37
C SER A 123 13.18 -12.89 -0.52
N ILE A 124 14.31 -13.03 0.20
CA ILE A 124 15.44 -12.12 0.09
C ILE A 124 16.38 -12.64 -1.00
N VAL A 125 16.63 -11.84 -2.02
CA VAL A 125 17.58 -12.14 -3.11
C VAL A 125 18.79 -11.23 -2.96
N TYR A 126 19.99 -11.82 -2.91
CA TYR A 126 21.25 -11.12 -2.73
C TYR A 126 22.01 -10.97 -4.04
N ASN A 127 22.91 -9.97 -4.10
CA ASN A 127 23.76 -9.67 -5.26
C ASN A 127 22.98 -9.31 -6.55
N THR A 128 21.78 -8.76 -6.40
CA THR A 128 20.90 -8.35 -7.51
C THR A 128 20.65 -6.85 -7.49
N GLU A 129 21.27 -6.15 -8.44
CA GLU A 129 21.10 -4.70 -8.64
C GLU A 129 19.98 -4.42 -9.65
N ILE A 130 19.04 -3.55 -9.30
CA ILE A 130 17.95 -3.09 -10.16
C ILE A 130 18.43 -1.86 -10.95
N THR A 131 18.14 -1.82 -12.25
CA THR A 131 18.59 -0.74 -13.16
C THR A 131 17.46 -0.02 -13.86
N LYS A 132 16.27 -0.62 -13.97
CA LYS A 132 15.11 -0.01 -14.63
C LYS A 132 13.79 -0.49 -14.01
N LEU A 133 12.84 0.43 -13.90
CA LEU A 133 11.45 0.19 -13.53
C LEU A 133 10.54 0.76 -14.60
N GLN A 134 9.84 -0.11 -15.35
CA GLN A 134 8.88 0.32 -16.36
C GLN A 134 7.46 0.13 -15.88
N LEU A 135 6.73 1.23 -15.73
CA LEU A 135 5.30 1.20 -15.44
C LEU A 135 4.53 0.84 -16.72
N TYR A 136 3.47 0.08 -16.55
CA TYR A 136 2.46 -0.18 -17.57
C TYR A 136 1.12 0.11 -16.92
N ASP A 137 0.57 1.29 -17.20
CA ASP A 137 -0.74 1.70 -16.72
C ASP A 137 -1.77 1.67 -17.85
N GLN A 138 -2.89 1.02 -17.59
CA GLN A 138 -4.09 1.03 -18.41
C GLN A 138 -5.28 1.23 -17.47
N ALA A 139 -6.40 1.76 -17.99
CA ALA A 139 -7.58 2.14 -17.21
C ALA A 139 -8.22 1.05 -16.31
N THR A 140 -7.74 -0.20 -16.37
CA THR A 140 -8.18 -1.34 -15.55
C THR A 140 -7.04 -2.10 -14.85
N THR A 141 -5.77 -1.82 -15.17
CA THR A 141 -4.61 -2.58 -14.62
C THR A 141 -3.33 -1.75 -14.68
N SER A 142 -2.69 -1.58 -13.53
CA SER A 142 -1.33 -1.03 -13.41
C SER A 142 -0.36 -2.14 -13.02
N SER A 143 0.79 -2.23 -13.69
CA SER A 143 1.86 -3.19 -13.38
C SER A 143 3.24 -2.60 -13.63
N ILE A 144 4.28 -3.17 -13.03
CA ILE A 144 5.65 -2.65 -13.10
C ILE A 144 6.61 -3.77 -13.50
N THR A 145 7.30 -3.59 -14.62
CA THR A 145 8.42 -4.47 -15.01
C THR A 145 9.70 -4.01 -14.34
N VAL A 146 10.24 -4.83 -13.45
CA VAL A 146 11.56 -4.65 -12.83
C VAL A 146 12.62 -5.24 -13.75
N THR A 147 13.72 -4.52 -13.97
CA THR A 147 14.88 -5.00 -14.75
C THR A 147 16.15 -4.93 -13.92
N TRP A 148 16.88 -6.04 -13.86
CA TRP A 148 18.17 -6.12 -13.15
C TRP A 148 19.35 -5.86 -14.09
N LYS A 149 20.51 -5.54 -13.50
CA LYS A 149 21.80 -5.32 -14.20
C LYS A 149 22.20 -6.47 -15.14
N ALA A 150 21.70 -7.68 -14.89
CA ALA A 150 21.88 -8.85 -15.74
C ALA A 150 21.00 -8.89 -17.01
N ASN A 151 20.21 -7.85 -17.29
CA ASN A 151 19.18 -7.78 -18.34
C ASN A 151 18.10 -8.87 -18.23
N THR A 152 17.85 -9.38 -17.03
CA THR A 152 16.62 -10.12 -16.70
C THR A 152 15.50 -9.15 -16.34
N SER A 153 14.24 -9.56 -16.53
CA SER A 153 13.07 -8.76 -16.18
C SER A 153 11.90 -9.63 -15.68
N GLU A 154 11.13 -9.13 -14.73
CA GLU A 154 9.92 -9.75 -14.17
C GLU A 154 8.88 -8.67 -13.85
N VAL A 155 7.61 -9.06 -13.67
CA VAL A 155 6.48 -8.13 -13.50
C VAL A 155 5.90 -8.23 -12.10
N TYR A 156 5.68 -7.08 -11.48
CA TYR A 156 5.16 -6.92 -10.12
C TYR A 156 3.94 -5.97 -10.13
N GLY A 157 2.98 -6.17 -9.22
CA GLY A 157 1.80 -5.30 -9.10
C GLY A 157 2.10 -3.92 -8.49
N SER A 158 3.05 -3.89 -7.55
CA SER A 158 3.61 -2.70 -6.91
C SER A 158 5.11 -2.91 -6.70
N VAL A 159 5.89 -1.84 -6.68
CA VAL A 159 7.32 -1.87 -6.33
C VAL A 159 7.58 -0.84 -5.26
N ILE A 160 8.33 -1.26 -4.24
CA ILE A 160 8.84 -0.43 -3.17
C ILE A 160 10.32 -0.17 -3.44
N VAL A 161 10.72 1.09 -3.53
CA VAL A 161 12.14 1.49 -3.60
C VAL A 161 12.56 2.00 -2.23
N SER A 162 13.32 1.18 -1.50
CA SER A 162 13.84 1.45 -0.15
C SER A 162 15.33 1.76 -0.12
N THR A 163 15.94 2.03 -1.28
CA THR A 163 17.32 2.50 -1.38
C THR A 163 17.42 3.98 -1.00
N THR A 164 18.63 4.49 -0.71
CA THR A 164 18.83 5.93 -0.50
C THR A 164 18.34 6.72 -1.72
N ALA A 165 17.88 7.96 -1.53
CA ALA A 165 17.29 8.77 -2.61
C ALA A 165 18.24 8.91 -3.80
N LYS A 166 19.53 9.01 -3.51
CA LYS A 166 20.60 9.11 -4.48
C LYS A 166 20.78 7.79 -5.25
N SER A 167 20.74 6.64 -4.58
CA SER A 167 20.79 5.32 -5.22
C SER A 167 19.60 5.10 -6.14
N SER A 168 18.43 5.58 -5.74
CA SER A 168 17.21 5.55 -6.53
C SER A 168 17.34 6.33 -7.86
N GLN A 169 18.31 7.25 -8.00
CA GLN A 169 18.57 7.92 -9.28
C GLN A 169 19.25 7.03 -10.33
N LEU A 170 19.94 5.96 -9.93
CA LEU A 170 20.52 4.99 -10.86
C LEU A 170 19.48 4.06 -11.48
N ILE A 171 18.30 3.97 -10.86
CA ILE A 171 17.16 3.23 -11.37
C ILE A 171 16.47 4.12 -12.41
N ALA A 172 16.40 3.65 -13.65
CA ALA A 172 15.67 4.34 -14.72
C ALA A 172 14.17 4.04 -14.64
N PHE A 173 13.35 5.02 -14.25
CA PHE A 173 11.90 4.95 -14.41
C PHE A 173 11.49 5.20 -15.89
N ASN A 174 10.20 5.09 -16.22
CA ASN A 174 9.66 5.32 -17.57
C ASN A 174 10.02 6.72 -18.15
N GLU A 175 9.69 6.94 -19.43
CA GLU A 175 9.97 8.21 -20.13
C GLU A 175 9.54 9.43 -19.30
N ARG A 176 10.44 10.43 -19.21
CA ARG A 176 10.87 11.00 -17.92
C ARG A 176 9.91 11.98 -17.24
N GLU A 177 8.75 12.27 -17.82
CA GLU A 177 7.96 13.46 -17.46
C GLU A 177 7.29 13.32 -16.08
N ASP A 178 6.56 12.22 -15.82
CA ASP A 178 5.82 12.02 -14.55
C ASP A 178 6.72 11.90 -13.31
N PHE A 179 8.01 11.57 -13.49
CA PHE A 179 8.99 11.41 -12.40
C PHE A 179 9.95 12.60 -12.29
N LEU A 180 9.81 13.65 -13.10
CA LEU A 180 10.80 14.71 -13.22
C LEU A 180 11.06 15.42 -11.90
N ASP A 181 10.00 15.82 -11.19
CA ASP A 181 10.12 16.51 -9.90
C ASP A 181 10.66 15.57 -8.82
N LYS A 182 10.27 14.30 -8.82
CA LYS A 182 10.83 13.30 -7.89
C LYS A 182 12.33 13.10 -8.10
N TYR A 183 12.77 12.92 -9.35
CA TYR A 183 14.19 12.84 -9.70
C TYR A 183 14.96 14.12 -9.35
N ARG A 184 14.35 15.30 -9.55
CA ARG A 184 14.95 16.58 -9.17
C ARG A 184 15.16 16.63 -7.67
N SER A 185 14.15 16.25 -6.90
CA SER A 185 14.16 16.22 -5.44
C SER A 185 15.24 15.26 -4.90
N MET A 186 15.19 13.99 -5.30
CA MET A 186 16.20 12.99 -4.94
C MET A 186 17.64 13.41 -5.28
N ARG A 187 17.83 14.23 -6.32
CA ARG A 187 19.12 14.79 -6.70
C ARG A 187 19.60 15.91 -5.79
N GLN A 188 18.70 16.82 -5.41
CA GLN A 188 19.05 18.06 -4.72
C GLN A 188 19.36 17.90 -3.23
N LEU A 189 18.88 16.82 -2.61
CA LEU A 189 19.14 16.44 -1.22
C LEU A 189 20.64 16.35 -0.83
N HIS A 190 21.02 16.63 0.43
CA HIS A 190 22.41 16.76 0.92
C HIS A 190 22.75 15.99 2.23
N TYR A 191 23.91 15.31 2.33
CA TYR A 191 23.92 13.85 2.56
C TYR A 191 25.24 13.36 3.37
N ASP A 192 25.22 12.85 4.66
CA ASP A 192 26.38 12.70 5.69
C ASP A 192 26.69 11.37 6.64
N TYR A 193 27.89 11.13 7.33
CA TYR A 193 28.53 9.79 7.79
C TYR A 193 28.89 9.49 9.30
N GLY A 194 28.71 8.26 9.84
CA GLY A 194 29.39 7.83 11.11
C GLY A 194 29.82 6.35 11.28
N GLY A 195 30.80 6.08 12.17
CA GLY A 195 31.31 4.73 12.54
C GLY A 195 32.30 4.76 13.72
N GLY A 196 32.71 3.57 14.24
CA GLY A 196 33.53 3.41 15.47
C GLY A 196 35.00 3.84 15.37
N ALA A 197 35.23 5.13 15.16
CA ALA A 197 36.53 5.79 15.05
C ALA A 197 36.52 7.09 15.88
N ILE A 198 37.68 7.73 16.06
CA ILE A 198 37.67 9.18 16.30
C ILE A 198 37.33 9.83 14.96
N ILE A 199 36.20 10.51 14.89
CA ILE A 199 35.90 11.46 13.83
C ILE A 199 36.92 12.59 13.95
N ALA A 200 37.97 12.53 13.13
CA ALA A 200 39.07 13.50 13.16
C ALA A 200 38.68 14.83 12.51
N SER A 201 37.78 14.76 11.53
CA SER A 201 37.11 15.89 10.92
C SER A 201 35.78 15.37 10.37
N TYR A 202 34.69 15.99 10.80
CA TYR A 202 33.38 15.87 10.15
C TYR A 202 33.23 17.10 9.29
N THR A 203 32.81 16.95 8.04
CA THR A 203 32.65 18.10 7.14
C THR A 203 31.52 17.86 6.17
N TRP A 204 30.53 18.75 6.16
CA TRP A 204 29.45 18.74 5.18
C TRP A 204 29.73 19.81 4.10
N SER A 205 28.98 19.75 3.00
CA SER A 205 29.00 20.73 1.90
C SER A 205 30.43 21.20 1.52
N GLN A 206 30.69 22.51 1.53
CA GLN A 206 31.88 23.12 0.98
C GLN A 206 33.17 22.82 1.76
N ASP A 207 33.07 22.55 3.07
CA ASP A 207 34.23 22.18 3.90
C ASP A 207 34.79 20.79 3.51
N SER A 208 33.92 19.91 2.99
CA SER A 208 34.34 18.60 2.50
C SER A 208 35.23 18.66 1.24
N MET A 209 35.16 19.77 0.47
CA MET A 209 35.93 19.94 -0.77
C MET A 209 37.44 19.99 -0.53
N LEU A 210 37.88 20.51 0.64
CA LEU A 210 39.29 20.50 1.02
C LEU A 210 39.81 19.06 1.06
N TRP A 211 39.08 18.19 1.74
CA TRP A 211 39.41 16.78 1.91
C TRP A 211 39.30 15.98 0.60
N GLN A 212 38.37 16.32 -0.30
CA GLN A 212 38.32 15.72 -1.65
C GLN A 212 39.51 16.10 -2.55
N SER A 213 40.12 17.28 -2.33
CA SER A 213 41.21 17.78 -3.19
C SER A 213 42.57 17.10 -2.95
N VAL A 214 42.66 16.23 -1.94
CA VAL A 214 43.89 15.58 -1.48
C VAL A 214 43.73 14.05 -1.49
N SER A 215 44.83 13.33 -1.66
CA SER A 215 44.81 11.87 -1.60
C SER A 215 44.46 11.36 -0.20
N GLU A 216 43.76 10.22 -0.12
CA GLU A 216 43.27 9.62 1.13
C GLU A 216 44.35 9.55 2.23
N GLN A 217 45.56 9.10 1.90
CA GLN A 217 46.65 9.02 2.88
C GLN A 217 47.08 10.40 3.41
N ASN A 218 47.25 11.41 2.53
CA ASN A 218 47.66 12.75 2.94
C ASN A 218 46.62 13.42 3.84
N ALA A 219 45.34 13.16 3.58
CA ALA A 219 44.25 13.64 4.41
C ALA A 219 44.20 12.93 5.78
N ILE A 220 44.42 11.61 5.82
CA ILE A 220 44.56 10.87 7.09
C ILE A 220 45.72 11.44 7.92
N ASP A 221 46.88 11.68 7.30
CA ASP A 221 48.06 12.23 7.97
C ASP A 221 47.82 13.66 8.48
N LEU A 222 47.12 14.49 7.70
CA LEU A 222 46.72 15.86 8.08
C LEU A 222 45.74 15.85 9.27
N ALA A 223 44.72 15.00 9.22
CA ALA A 223 43.72 14.87 10.27
C ALA A 223 44.33 14.36 11.58
N LEU A 224 45.22 13.35 11.51
CA LEU A 224 45.97 12.86 12.67
C LEU A 224 46.87 13.95 13.28
N LYS A 225 47.54 14.74 12.44
CA LYS A 225 48.35 15.88 12.89
C LYS A 225 47.50 16.93 13.61
N GLN A 226 46.32 17.28 13.08
CA GLN A 226 45.42 18.25 13.71
C GLN A 226 44.94 17.77 15.09
N ILE A 227 44.52 16.50 15.23
CA ILE A 227 44.20 15.89 16.54
C ILE A 227 45.38 16.07 17.52
N MET A 228 46.60 15.74 17.08
CA MET A 228 47.80 15.85 17.93
C MET A 228 48.07 17.28 18.39
N GLU A 229 47.89 18.27 17.52
CA GLU A 229 48.06 19.70 17.84
C GLU A 229 46.97 20.22 18.79
N ILE A 230 45.70 19.93 18.50
CA ILE A 230 44.53 20.35 19.30
C ILE A 230 44.62 19.81 20.73
N HIS A 231 44.86 18.50 20.86
CA HIS A 231 44.90 17.81 22.16
C HIS A 231 46.29 17.81 22.82
N ARG A 232 47.29 18.47 22.20
CA ARG A 232 48.69 18.57 22.68
C ARG A 232 49.33 17.21 22.96
N LEU A 233 49.02 16.22 22.11
CA LEU A 233 49.49 14.85 22.27
C LEU A 233 50.94 14.72 21.80
N SER A 234 51.72 13.87 22.46
CA SER A 234 53.06 13.55 21.99
C SER A 234 53.00 12.67 20.73
N PHE A 235 54.08 12.66 19.94
CA PHE A 235 54.23 11.77 18.79
C PHE A 235 54.07 10.28 19.12
N GLU A 236 54.18 9.89 20.40
CA GLU A 236 53.91 8.52 20.82
C GLU A 236 52.46 8.08 20.57
N ILE A 237 51.49 8.98 20.42
CA ILE A 237 50.10 8.58 20.16
C ILE A 237 49.95 7.83 18.83
N GLN A 238 50.84 8.08 17.85
CA GLN A 238 50.85 7.42 16.55
C GLN A 238 51.03 5.90 16.66
N LYS A 239 51.64 5.38 17.74
CA LYS A 239 51.78 3.92 17.96
C LYS A 239 50.46 3.22 18.32
N TYR A 240 49.42 3.98 18.67
CA TYR A 240 48.07 3.48 18.91
C TYR A 240 47.13 3.70 17.71
N PHE A 241 47.55 4.48 16.72
CA PHE A 241 46.81 4.70 15.49
C PHE A 241 46.95 3.46 14.58
N GLN A 242 45.89 2.66 14.49
CA GLN A 242 45.89 1.43 13.71
C GLN A 242 45.58 1.64 12.21
N GLY A 243 45.00 2.79 11.88
CA GLY A 243 44.60 3.17 10.53
C GLY A 243 43.49 4.21 10.55
N GLY A 244 43.34 4.92 9.43
CA GLY A 244 42.24 5.84 9.18
C GLY A 244 41.50 5.40 7.93
N LYS A 245 40.25 5.81 7.80
CA LYS A 245 39.49 5.69 6.56
C LYS A 245 38.87 7.04 6.26
N ILE A 246 38.94 7.46 5.00
CA ILE A 246 38.18 8.61 4.53
C ILE A 246 37.04 8.09 3.67
N LYS A 247 35.90 8.74 3.80
CA LYS A 247 34.71 8.36 3.07
C LYS A 247 33.98 9.59 2.62
N HIS A 248 34.25 9.96 1.37
CA HIS A 248 33.50 10.96 0.65
C HIS A 248 32.19 10.33 0.19
N TRP A 249 31.11 10.75 0.82
CA TRP A 249 29.76 10.35 0.42
C TRP A 249 29.41 10.75 -1.00
N CYS A 250 29.77 11.97 -1.41
CA CYS A 250 29.55 12.50 -2.76
C CYS A 250 30.14 11.60 -3.86
N ASP A 251 31.17 10.82 -3.52
CA ASP A 251 31.87 9.89 -4.42
C ASP A 251 31.38 8.43 -4.26
N ASP A 252 30.38 8.16 -3.40
CA ASP A 252 29.73 6.86 -3.29
C ASP A 252 28.91 6.56 -4.56
N GLU A 253 29.19 5.42 -5.18
CA GLU A 253 28.54 5.02 -6.44
C GLU A 253 27.07 4.66 -6.28
N TYR A 254 26.59 4.41 -5.06
CA TYR A 254 25.18 4.18 -4.77
C TYR A 254 24.58 5.42 -4.13
N THR A 255 25.15 5.92 -3.04
CA THR A 255 24.46 6.91 -2.21
C THR A 255 24.75 8.36 -2.60
N HIS A 256 25.65 8.64 -3.57
CA HIS A 256 25.98 9.97 -4.13
C HIS A 256 25.82 11.14 -3.13
N GLY A 257 26.32 10.93 -1.90
CA GLY A 257 25.82 11.51 -0.65
C GLY A 257 25.62 10.50 0.53
N ALA A 258 25.05 10.86 1.70
CA ALA A 258 24.29 9.97 2.64
C ALA A 258 22.79 10.20 3.04
N PHE A 259 22.34 11.42 3.41
CA PHE A 259 20.99 11.80 3.89
C PHE A 259 20.38 13.07 3.24
N ALA A 260 19.14 13.47 3.45
CA ALA A 260 18.52 14.64 2.84
C ALA A 260 18.84 16.01 3.49
N LEU A 261 18.74 17.10 2.71
CA LEU A 261 18.46 18.45 3.23
C LEU A 261 17.73 19.23 2.15
N PHE A 262 16.79 20.07 2.56
CA PHE A 262 16.21 21.09 1.72
C PHE A 262 17.10 22.34 1.66
N THR A 263 17.35 22.80 0.44
CA THR A 263 17.72 24.19 0.17
C THR A 263 16.44 25.05 0.13
N PRO A 264 16.51 26.37 0.33
CA PRO A 264 15.32 27.22 0.50
C PRO A 264 14.23 26.99 -0.55
N LEU A 265 12.98 26.95 -0.08
CA LEU A 265 11.74 26.65 -0.81
C LEU A 265 11.54 25.18 -1.23
N GLN A 266 12.46 24.25 -0.93
CA GLN A 266 12.22 22.87 -1.33
C GLN A 266 11.20 22.12 -0.48
N GLU A 267 11.08 22.40 0.82
CA GLU A 267 9.99 21.79 1.62
C GLU A 267 8.64 22.19 1.01
N SER A 268 8.40 23.49 0.78
CA SER A 268 7.17 24.00 0.14
C SER A 268 6.94 23.56 -1.31
N ASP A 269 7.99 23.51 -2.14
CA ASP A 269 7.83 23.32 -3.59
C ASP A 269 7.84 21.85 -4.02
N ILE A 270 8.49 20.96 -3.24
CA ILE A 270 8.74 19.56 -3.65
C ILE A 270 8.46 18.50 -2.59
N PHE A 271 8.17 18.82 -1.32
CA PHE A 271 7.93 17.78 -0.30
C PHE A 271 6.69 16.92 -0.59
N ASP A 272 5.55 17.53 -0.93
CA ASP A 272 4.34 16.80 -1.32
C ASP A 272 4.62 15.84 -2.50
N ASN A 273 5.36 16.34 -3.49
CA ASN A 273 5.78 15.56 -4.65
C ASN A 273 6.74 14.42 -4.27
N LEU A 274 7.68 14.64 -3.35
CA LEU A 274 8.58 13.63 -2.78
C LEU A 274 7.81 12.51 -2.07
N GLN A 275 6.78 12.85 -1.30
CA GLN A 275 6.00 11.88 -0.53
C GLN A 275 4.95 11.13 -1.37
N ALA A 276 4.41 11.78 -2.42
CA ALA A 276 3.33 11.24 -3.25
C ALA A 276 3.68 9.91 -3.94
N SER A 277 2.72 8.98 -3.94
CA SER A 277 2.71 7.82 -4.83
C SER A 277 2.28 8.24 -6.24
N VAL A 278 2.86 7.60 -7.26
CA VAL A 278 2.51 7.83 -8.67
C VAL A 278 2.08 6.48 -9.25
N PHE A 279 0.78 6.32 -9.53
CA PHE A 279 0.13 5.02 -9.74
C PHE A 279 0.48 4.04 -8.60
N ASN A 280 0.80 2.79 -8.91
CA ASN A 280 1.24 1.77 -7.93
C ASN A 280 2.74 1.84 -7.58
N VAL A 281 3.44 2.94 -7.88
CA VAL A 281 4.83 3.16 -7.46
C VAL A 281 4.84 4.05 -6.21
N HIS A 282 5.35 3.48 -5.11
CA HIS A 282 5.41 4.14 -3.82
C HIS A 282 6.87 4.44 -3.46
N PHE A 283 7.09 5.63 -2.88
CA PHE A 283 8.41 6.11 -2.50
C PHE A 283 8.52 6.18 -0.97
N MET A 284 9.59 5.58 -0.46
CA MET A 284 9.94 5.52 0.95
C MET A 284 11.44 5.74 1.12
N GLY A 285 11.88 5.88 2.36
CA GLY A 285 13.21 6.33 2.72
C GLY A 285 13.16 7.78 3.21
N GLU A 286 14.25 8.17 3.85
CA GLU A 286 14.36 9.41 4.63
C GLU A 286 14.10 10.70 3.83
N HIS A 287 14.35 10.69 2.51
CA HIS A 287 13.93 11.74 1.57
C HIS A 287 12.41 11.98 1.45
N THR A 288 11.58 11.15 2.07
CA THR A 288 10.10 11.30 2.08
C THR A 288 9.54 11.66 3.45
N SER A 289 10.43 11.97 4.42
CA SER A 289 10.12 12.69 5.65
C SER A 289 10.56 14.16 5.53
N THR A 290 10.12 15.01 6.46
CA THR A 290 10.65 16.37 6.64
C THR A 290 11.88 16.38 7.56
N LEU A 291 12.04 15.36 8.41
CA LEU A 291 13.14 15.17 9.36
C LEU A 291 14.23 14.34 8.69
N HIS A 292 15.38 14.96 8.45
CA HIS A 292 16.42 14.38 7.63
C HIS A 292 17.65 13.95 8.42
N GLY A 293 18.41 12.97 7.91
CA GLY A 293 19.57 12.37 8.59
C GLY A 293 19.27 11.23 9.57
N TRP A 294 18.00 10.90 9.81
CA TRP A 294 17.61 9.95 10.86
C TRP A 294 17.15 8.59 10.34
N ILE A 295 17.61 7.53 11.01
CA ILE A 295 17.16 6.15 10.75
C ILE A 295 15.69 5.99 11.14
N GLU A 296 15.25 6.59 12.24
CA GLU A 296 13.86 6.52 12.71
C GLU A 296 12.86 6.99 11.64
N GLU A 297 13.20 8.04 10.91
CA GLU A 297 12.39 8.62 9.83
C GLU A 297 12.42 7.80 8.55
N SER A 298 13.55 7.12 8.27
CA SER A 298 13.58 6.05 7.26
C SER A 298 12.57 4.96 7.59
N LEU A 299 12.52 4.50 8.85
CA LEU A 299 11.60 3.46 9.31
C LEU A 299 10.14 3.93 9.31
N LEU A 300 9.87 5.15 9.79
CA LEU A 300 8.52 5.75 9.79
C LEU A 300 7.98 5.90 8.36
N SER A 301 8.82 6.33 7.41
CA SER A 301 8.45 6.40 6.00
C SER A 301 8.10 5.03 5.38
N ALA A 302 8.74 3.95 5.86
CA ALA A 302 8.46 2.60 5.44
C ALA A 302 7.10 2.11 5.99
N VAL A 303 6.82 2.37 7.27
CA VAL A 303 5.51 2.09 7.90
C VAL A 303 4.39 2.88 7.23
N ARG A 304 4.57 4.19 7.03
CA ARG A 304 3.63 5.06 6.28
C ARG A 304 3.26 4.46 4.93
N THR A 305 4.27 4.03 4.18
CA THR A 305 4.10 3.48 2.83
C THR A 305 3.38 2.12 2.87
N ALA A 306 3.73 1.25 3.81
CA ALA A 306 3.05 -0.04 3.98
C ALA A 306 1.56 0.11 4.34
N LEU A 307 1.18 1.16 5.09
CA LEU A 307 -0.22 1.49 5.40
C LEU A 307 -1.00 2.07 4.21
N VAL A 308 -0.33 2.70 3.25
CA VAL A 308 -0.95 3.36 2.07
C VAL A 308 -1.08 2.40 0.88
N ILE A 309 -0.27 1.34 0.81
CA ILE A 309 -0.45 0.26 -0.18
C ILE A 309 -1.73 -0.51 0.16
N GLN A 310 -2.83 -0.21 -0.55
CA GLN A 310 -4.09 -0.95 -0.39
C GLN A 310 -3.92 -2.41 -0.84
N GLU A 311 -4.31 -3.35 0.04
CA GLU A 311 -4.16 -4.80 -0.22
C GLU A 311 -5.08 -5.34 -1.35
N GLU A 312 -6.11 -4.59 -1.74
CA GLU A 312 -7.19 -5.11 -2.60
C GLU A 312 -7.42 -4.29 -3.87
N THR A 313 -6.56 -4.49 -4.87
CA THR A 313 -7.00 -4.34 -6.27
C THR A 313 -7.87 -5.55 -6.65
N PHE A 314 -8.96 -5.30 -7.39
CA PHE A 314 -9.86 -6.36 -7.87
C PHE A 314 -9.91 -6.34 -9.40
N ASP A 315 -9.92 -7.53 -9.99
CA ASP A 315 -9.92 -7.70 -11.44
C ASP A 315 -11.37 -7.67 -11.99
N VAL A 316 -12.37 -7.95 -11.13
CA VAL A 316 -13.81 -7.81 -11.44
C VAL A 316 -14.56 -7.27 -10.22
N VAL A 317 -15.40 -6.26 -10.43
CA VAL A 317 -16.43 -5.81 -9.48
C VAL A 317 -17.81 -6.34 -9.88
N ILE A 318 -18.54 -6.88 -8.90
CA ILE A 318 -19.94 -7.30 -9.01
C ILE A 318 -20.74 -6.43 -8.05
N ILE A 319 -21.74 -5.72 -8.58
CA ILE A 319 -22.63 -4.86 -7.79
C ILE A 319 -23.93 -5.64 -7.54
N GLY A 320 -24.25 -5.86 -6.25
CA GLY A 320 -25.38 -6.65 -5.76
C GLY A 320 -24.98 -8.08 -5.37
N GLY A 321 -25.09 -8.40 -4.09
CA GLY A 321 -24.83 -9.70 -3.46
C GLY A 321 -26.02 -10.66 -3.47
N GLY A 322 -27.03 -10.43 -4.32
CA GLY A 322 -28.16 -11.33 -4.52
C GLY A 322 -27.82 -12.62 -5.32
N PRO A 323 -28.80 -13.52 -5.56
CA PRO A 323 -28.57 -14.82 -6.18
C PRO A 323 -27.82 -14.75 -7.52
N ILE A 324 -28.08 -13.70 -8.32
CA ILE A 324 -27.43 -13.48 -9.61
C ILE A 324 -25.95 -13.12 -9.40
N GLY A 325 -25.64 -12.12 -8.58
CA GLY A 325 -24.26 -11.67 -8.33
C GLY A 325 -23.39 -12.76 -7.72
N LEU A 326 -23.89 -13.49 -6.72
CA LEU A 326 -23.16 -14.61 -6.12
C LEU A 326 -22.96 -15.76 -7.13
N THR A 327 -23.95 -16.07 -7.96
CA THR A 327 -23.80 -17.08 -9.04
C THR A 327 -22.78 -16.62 -10.08
N THR A 328 -22.76 -15.33 -10.42
CA THR A 328 -21.75 -14.75 -11.33
C THR A 328 -20.34 -14.88 -10.75
N ALA A 329 -20.14 -14.57 -9.46
CA ALA A 329 -18.86 -14.71 -8.79
C ALA A 329 -18.35 -16.16 -8.83
N VAL A 330 -19.19 -17.12 -8.45
CA VAL A 330 -18.85 -18.56 -8.50
C VAL A 330 -18.56 -19.02 -9.93
N SER A 331 -19.33 -18.57 -10.91
CA SER A 331 -19.15 -18.94 -12.33
C SER A 331 -17.86 -18.35 -12.92
N LEU A 332 -17.51 -17.11 -12.56
CA LEU A 332 -16.24 -16.48 -12.96
C LEU A 332 -15.05 -17.19 -12.33
N TRP A 333 -15.11 -17.51 -11.03
CA TRP A 333 -14.08 -18.28 -10.34
C TRP A 333 -13.88 -19.68 -10.93
N LEU A 334 -14.97 -20.42 -11.22
CA LEU A 334 -14.88 -21.73 -11.90
C LEU A 334 -14.21 -21.64 -13.27
N LYS A 335 -14.39 -20.51 -13.99
CA LYS A 335 -13.82 -20.28 -15.32
C LYS A 335 -12.36 -19.80 -15.25
N GLN A 336 -12.03 -18.95 -14.29
CA GLN A 336 -10.72 -18.34 -14.09
C GLN A 336 -10.43 -18.19 -12.58
N PRO A 337 -9.89 -19.23 -11.92
CA PRO A 337 -9.70 -19.25 -10.45
C PRO A 337 -8.73 -18.18 -9.90
N THR A 338 -7.99 -17.49 -10.78
CA THR A 338 -7.02 -16.44 -10.44
C THR A 338 -7.63 -15.03 -10.39
N LEU A 339 -8.86 -14.83 -10.87
CA LEU A 339 -9.52 -13.52 -10.79
C LEU A 339 -9.81 -13.17 -9.33
N ARG A 340 -9.38 -11.98 -8.91
CA ARG A 340 -9.80 -11.34 -7.66
C ARG A 340 -11.11 -10.62 -7.93
N ILE A 341 -12.18 -11.09 -7.29
CA ILE A 341 -13.54 -10.58 -7.48
C ILE A 341 -13.98 -9.88 -6.20
N VAL A 342 -14.51 -8.66 -6.31
CA VAL A 342 -15.24 -8.02 -5.21
C VAL A 342 -16.73 -8.02 -5.50
N ILE A 343 -17.52 -8.37 -4.48
CA ILE A 343 -18.97 -8.25 -4.48
C ILE A 343 -19.31 -7.10 -3.53
N LEU A 344 -19.90 -6.03 -4.06
CA LEU A 344 -20.39 -4.89 -3.28
C LEU A 344 -21.90 -5.05 -3.08
N GLU A 345 -22.35 -5.08 -1.83
CA GLU A 345 -23.76 -5.14 -1.45
C GLU A 345 -24.09 -3.97 -0.51
N GLN A 346 -25.18 -3.26 -0.82
CA GLN A 346 -25.63 -2.08 -0.08
C GLN A 346 -26.18 -2.43 1.31
N TYR A 347 -26.59 -3.68 1.50
CA TYR A 347 -27.13 -4.22 2.75
C TYR A 347 -26.29 -5.44 3.23
N GLN A 348 -26.89 -6.34 4.02
CA GLN A 348 -26.31 -7.64 4.34
C GLN A 348 -26.79 -8.72 3.37
N ILE A 349 -25.91 -9.65 3.00
CA ILE A 349 -26.25 -10.78 2.14
C ILE A 349 -27.33 -11.63 2.79
N GLY A 350 -28.39 -11.85 2.01
CA GLY A 350 -29.58 -12.57 2.44
C GLY A 350 -30.74 -11.65 2.77
N GLU A 351 -30.53 -10.36 3.09
CA GLU A 351 -31.64 -9.43 3.26
C GLU A 351 -32.48 -9.28 1.97
N SER A 352 -33.78 -9.02 2.15
CA SER A 352 -34.72 -8.83 1.05
C SER A 352 -34.79 -7.39 0.54
N GLN A 353 -34.03 -6.46 1.13
CA GLN A 353 -34.00 -5.07 0.69
C GLN A 353 -33.34 -4.98 -0.70
N GLY A 354 -34.02 -4.36 -1.66
CA GLY A 354 -33.60 -4.33 -3.07
C GLY A 354 -33.78 -5.66 -3.85
N SER A 355 -34.17 -6.77 -3.21
CA SER A 355 -34.23 -8.09 -3.83
C SER A 355 -35.66 -8.64 -3.92
N SER A 356 -36.02 -9.23 -5.07
CA SER A 356 -37.35 -9.81 -5.32
C SER A 356 -37.55 -11.16 -4.58
N GLY A 357 -37.60 -11.10 -3.25
CA GLY A 357 -37.88 -12.17 -2.29
C GLY A 357 -36.74 -13.18 -2.12
N ALA A 358 -35.62 -12.71 -1.55
CA ALA A 358 -34.46 -13.52 -1.16
C ALA A 358 -34.77 -14.69 -0.19
N PHE A 359 -35.92 -14.68 0.48
CA PHE A 359 -36.32 -15.68 1.48
C PHE A 359 -37.41 -16.66 1.04
N ASP A 360 -37.94 -16.52 -0.18
CA ASP A 360 -39.07 -17.32 -0.66
C ASP A 360 -38.64 -18.60 -1.40
N VAL A 361 -39.64 -19.43 -1.71
CA VAL A 361 -39.57 -20.35 -2.85
C VAL A 361 -39.95 -19.64 -4.16
N ARG A 362 -39.32 -20.03 -5.28
CA ARG A 362 -39.64 -19.54 -6.63
C ARG A 362 -40.08 -20.69 -7.51
N GLN A 363 -41.16 -20.50 -8.26
CA GLN A 363 -41.66 -21.50 -9.20
C GLN A 363 -40.58 -21.86 -10.23
N PHE A 364 -40.41 -23.16 -10.47
CA PHE A 364 -39.61 -23.68 -11.58
C PHE A 364 -40.47 -24.63 -12.41
N ARG A 365 -40.63 -24.33 -13.70
CA ARG A 365 -41.40 -25.14 -14.65
C ARG A 365 -40.63 -25.32 -15.94
N GLN A 366 -40.88 -26.42 -16.63
CA GLN A 366 -40.44 -26.61 -18.03
C GLN A 366 -41.56 -26.30 -19.03
N MET A 367 -42.81 -26.23 -18.57
CA MET A 367 -43.99 -25.98 -19.39
C MET A 367 -44.11 -24.50 -19.78
N TYR A 368 -43.57 -24.14 -20.93
CA TYR A 368 -43.63 -22.79 -21.54
C TYR A 368 -44.30 -22.83 -22.92
N ASN A 369 -44.80 -21.68 -23.38
CA ASN A 369 -45.26 -21.52 -24.77
C ASN A 369 -44.08 -21.62 -25.75
N GLU A 370 -42.95 -21.01 -25.40
CA GLU A 370 -41.77 -20.89 -26.25
C GLU A 370 -40.82 -22.09 -26.08
N PRO A 371 -40.52 -22.86 -27.14
CA PRO A 371 -39.65 -24.04 -27.03
C PRO A 371 -38.27 -23.77 -26.44
N TYR A 372 -37.65 -22.63 -26.77
CA TYR A 372 -36.32 -22.28 -26.26
C TYR A 372 -36.28 -22.06 -24.74
N LEU A 373 -37.39 -21.65 -24.11
CA LEU A 373 -37.47 -21.51 -22.65
C LEU A 373 -37.58 -22.89 -21.97
N ALA A 374 -38.35 -23.80 -22.57
CA ALA A 374 -38.45 -25.18 -22.11
C ALA A 374 -37.11 -25.94 -22.24
N GLU A 375 -36.39 -25.75 -23.35
CA GLU A 375 -35.02 -26.25 -23.56
C GLU A 375 -34.03 -25.66 -22.55
N LEU A 376 -34.04 -24.34 -22.33
CA LEU A 376 -33.17 -23.68 -21.35
C LEU A 376 -33.44 -24.17 -19.92
N ALA A 377 -34.72 -24.33 -19.54
CA ALA A 377 -35.09 -24.92 -18.26
C ALA A 377 -34.55 -26.35 -18.14
N ASN A 378 -34.67 -27.19 -19.19
CA ASN A 378 -34.14 -28.55 -19.22
C ASN A 378 -32.60 -28.60 -19.08
N LEU A 379 -31.89 -27.70 -19.76
CA LEU A 379 -30.43 -27.60 -19.68
C LEU A 379 -29.96 -27.13 -18.30
N SER A 380 -30.76 -26.33 -17.58
CA SER A 380 -30.39 -25.82 -16.26
C SER A 380 -30.29 -26.90 -15.17
N PHE A 381 -30.96 -28.04 -15.31
CA PHE A 381 -30.98 -29.10 -14.29
C PHE A 381 -29.58 -29.57 -13.89
N SER A 382 -28.69 -29.80 -14.86
CA SER A 382 -27.32 -30.26 -14.57
C SER A 382 -26.52 -29.20 -13.81
N LEU A 383 -26.75 -27.91 -14.07
CA LEU A 383 -26.12 -26.80 -13.35
C LEU A 383 -26.61 -26.71 -11.91
N TRP A 384 -27.92 -26.89 -11.66
CA TRP A 384 -28.48 -26.96 -10.31
C TRP A 384 -27.89 -28.13 -9.51
N ARG A 385 -27.73 -29.31 -10.13
CA ARG A 385 -27.10 -30.47 -9.45
C ARG A 385 -25.60 -30.30 -9.24
N GLN A 386 -24.89 -29.63 -10.15
CA GLN A 386 -23.49 -29.25 -9.94
C GLN A 386 -23.36 -28.30 -8.74
N LEU A 387 -24.23 -27.30 -8.61
CA LEU A 387 -24.22 -26.36 -7.48
C LEU A 387 -24.55 -27.04 -6.14
N GLU A 388 -25.55 -27.93 -6.11
CA GLU A 388 -25.85 -28.75 -4.92
C GLU A 388 -24.64 -29.60 -4.50
N ASN A 389 -23.97 -30.26 -5.45
CA ASN A 389 -22.78 -31.06 -5.18
C ASN A 389 -21.59 -30.19 -4.69
N MET A 390 -21.37 -29.01 -5.29
CA MET A 390 -20.32 -28.07 -4.86
C MET A 390 -20.54 -27.56 -3.43
N ALA A 391 -21.80 -27.34 -3.05
CA ALA A 391 -22.17 -26.94 -1.70
C ALA A 391 -22.30 -28.14 -0.71
N ASN A 392 -21.98 -29.36 -1.15
CA ASN A 392 -22.13 -30.60 -0.39
C ASN A 392 -23.55 -30.80 0.20
N LEU A 393 -24.56 -30.45 -0.60
CA LEU A 393 -25.98 -30.58 -0.26
C LEU A 393 -26.57 -31.86 -0.84
N SER A 394 -27.58 -32.40 -0.15
CA SER A 394 -28.40 -33.48 -0.70
C SER A 394 -29.09 -33.03 -1.99
N TYR A 395 -29.23 -33.96 -2.93
CA TYR A 395 -30.00 -33.76 -4.16
C TYR A 395 -31.40 -33.21 -3.84
N GLY A 396 -31.80 -32.15 -4.54
CA GLY A 396 -33.13 -31.52 -4.37
C GLY A 396 -33.18 -30.39 -3.33
N SER A 397 -32.09 -30.09 -2.61
CA SER A 397 -32.06 -29.05 -1.57
C SER A 397 -32.24 -27.62 -2.11
N ILE A 398 -31.74 -27.34 -3.31
CA ILE A 398 -31.87 -26.05 -3.99
C ILE A 398 -33.02 -26.11 -4.99
N LEU A 399 -32.96 -27.04 -5.95
CA LEU A 399 -34.02 -27.24 -6.95
C LEU A 399 -34.83 -28.50 -6.61
N ASN A 400 -36.00 -28.32 -5.99
CA ASN A 400 -36.93 -29.41 -5.75
C ASN A 400 -37.88 -29.55 -6.96
N SER A 401 -37.45 -30.37 -7.92
CA SER A 401 -38.08 -30.55 -9.23
C SER A 401 -38.74 -31.92 -9.44
N GLU A 402 -38.78 -32.79 -8.43
CA GLU A 402 -39.42 -34.11 -8.53
C GLU A 402 -40.89 -34.08 -8.09
N ASN A 403 -41.50 -32.89 -8.14
CA ASN A 403 -42.88 -32.69 -7.73
C ASN A 403 -43.81 -32.78 -8.94
N ASP A 404 -44.94 -33.43 -8.72
CA ASP A 404 -46.15 -33.32 -9.53
C ASP A 404 -46.55 -31.84 -9.69
N TYR A 405 -46.53 -31.34 -10.92
CA TYR A 405 -46.88 -29.95 -11.23
C TYR A 405 -48.05 -29.89 -12.20
N LEU A 406 -49.11 -29.17 -11.81
CA LEU A 406 -50.33 -28.99 -12.58
C LEU A 406 -50.49 -27.52 -12.99
N PHE A 407 -50.57 -27.28 -14.30
CA PHE A 407 -51.14 -26.05 -14.85
C PHE A 407 -52.58 -26.37 -15.24
N TYR A 408 -53.57 -25.57 -14.81
CA TYR A 408 -54.98 -25.82 -15.12
C TYR A 408 -55.77 -24.52 -15.33
N GLY A 409 -56.84 -24.62 -16.11
CA GLY A 409 -57.65 -23.49 -16.52
C GLY A 409 -58.47 -23.82 -17.76
N ASP A 410 -59.08 -22.81 -18.38
CA ASP A 410 -59.70 -22.98 -19.68
C ASP A 410 -58.61 -23.22 -20.74
N PHE A 411 -58.76 -24.31 -21.51
CA PHE A 411 -57.73 -24.78 -22.44
C PHE A 411 -57.53 -23.87 -23.66
N ILE A 412 -58.52 -23.03 -24.00
CA ILE A 412 -58.56 -22.26 -25.25
C ILE A 412 -58.72 -20.75 -24.99
N ALA A 413 -59.09 -20.31 -23.78
CA ALA A 413 -59.50 -18.94 -23.46
C ALA A 413 -58.47 -17.80 -23.66
N GLY A 414 -57.23 -18.04 -24.08
CA GLY A 414 -56.28 -16.96 -24.27
C GLY A 414 -55.06 -17.32 -25.10
N GLN A 415 -55.10 -17.08 -26.40
CA GLN A 415 -53.86 -16.83 -27.14
C GLN A 415 -53.22 -15.54 -26.57
N ASN A 416 -51.96 -15.63 -26.15
CA ASN A 416 -51.17 -14.54 -25.55
C ASN A 416 -51.56 -14.14 -24.09
N THR A 417 -51.75 -15.09 -23.20
CA THR A 417 -51.64 -14.84 -21.74
C THR A 417 -50.19 -14.55 -21.34
N VAL A 418 -49.98 -13.79 -20.26
CA VAL A 418 -48.64 -13.38 -19.79
C VAL A 418 -47.75 -14.58 -19.39
N GLU A 419 -48.35 -15.63 -18.85
CA GLU A 419 -47.65 -16.85 -18.37
C GLU A 419 -47.71 -18.03 -19.37
N GLY A 420 -48.26 -17.81 -20.56
CA GLY A 420 -48.53 -18.86 -21.54
C GLY A 420 -49.87 -19.59 -21.33
N ASP A 421 -50.28 -20.34 -22.35
CA ASP A 421 -51.61 -20.94 -22.50
C ASP A 421 -51.53 -22.45 -22.70
N LEU A 422 -52.53 -23.18 -22.22
CA LEU A 422 -52.50 -24.63 -22.18
C LEU A 422 -52.34 -25.27 -23.58
N ALA A 423 -52.99 -24.73 -24.62
CA ALA A 423 -52.87 -25.28 -25.97
C ALA A 423 -51.47 -25.09 -26.57
N SER A 424 -50.86 -23.92 -26.37
CA SER A 424 -49.48 -23.65 -26.81
C SER A 424 -48.45 -24.46 -26.01
N ILE A 425 -48.63 -24.60 -24.70
CA ILE A 425 -47.77 -25.45 -23.85
C ILE A 425 -47.87 -26.92 -24.29
N GLU A 426 -49.08 -27.45 -24.55
CA GLU A 426 -49.26 -28.84 -25.04
C GLU A 426 -48.47 -29.05 -26.34
N LYS A 427 -48.57 -28.11 -27.28
CA LYS A 427 -47.84 -28.16 -28.54
C LYS A 427 -46.32 -28.13 -28.35
N THR A 428 -45.81 -27.31 -27.43
CA THR A 428 -44.37 -27.25 -27.13
C THR A 428 -43.87 -28.51 -26.42
N CYS A 429 -44.65 -29.08 -25.49
CA CYS A 429 -44.37 -30.40 -24.92
C CYS A 429 -44.28 -31.50 -26.00
N GLN A 430 -45.23 -31.52 -26.94
CA GLN A 430 -45.24 -32.48 -28.05
C GLN A 430 -44.03 -32.29 -28.99
N GLN A 431 -43.68 -31.04 -29.31
CA GLN A 431 -42.53 -30.70 -30.15
C GLN A 431 -41.20 -31.16 -29.50
N LEU A 432 -41.05 -30.97 -28.20
CA LEU A 432 -39.84 -31.30 -27.44
C LEU A 432 -39.85 -32.71 -26.83
N GLN A 433 -40.87 -33.53 -27.12
CA GLN A 433 -41.03 -34.90 -26.59
C GLN A 433 -41.00 -34.97 -25.06
N MET A 434 -41.64 -34.00 -24.39
CA MET A 434 -41.74 -33.91 -22.94
C MET A 434 -42.89 -34.78 -22.41
N ASP A 435 -42.74 -35.32 -21.19
CA ASP A 435 -43.73 -36.16 -20.48
C ASP A 435 -44.92 -35.34 -19.93
N CYS A 436 -45.55 -34.52 -20.77
CA CYS A 436 -46.71 -33.72 -20.41
C CYS A 436 -48.02 -34.51 -20.62
N LEU A 437 -48.79 -34.70 -19.55
CA LEU A 437 -50.09 -35.36 -19.58
C LEU A 437 -51.22 -34.32 -19.57
N ARG A 438 -52.03 -34.29 -20.62
CA ARG A 438 -53.32 -33.57 -20.61
C ARG A 438 -54.36 -34.34 -19.80
N MET A 439 -55.09 -33.63 -18.95
CA MET A 439 -56.19 -34.16 -18.15
C MET A 439 -57.46 -33.33 -18.38
N ASN A 440 -58.54 -34.01 -18.72
CA ASN A 440 -59.86 -33.40 -18.82
C ASN A 440 -60.47 -33.15 -17.43
N ASN A 441 -61.59 -32.43 -17.38
CA ASN A 441 -62.21 -32.02 -16.12
C ASN A 441 -62.58 -33.18 -15.16
N SER A 442 -62.94 -34.34 -15.69
CA SER A 442 -63.26 -35.53 -14.89
C SER A 442 -62.00 -36.16 -14.30
N GLU A 443 -60.91 -36.22 -15.07
CA GLU A 443 -59.61 -36.73 -14.64
C GLU A 443 -58.99 -35.82 -13.57
N LEU A 444 -59.10 -34.49 -13.73
CA LEU A 444 -58.69 -33.52 -12.70
C LEU A 444 -59.45 -33.74 -11.38
N LYS A 445 -60.77 -33.89 -11.43
CA LYS A 445 -61.60 -34.16 -10.24
C LYS A 445 -61.31 -35.51 -9.60
N GLN A 446 -60.96 -36.51 -10.40
CA GLN A 446 -60.56 -37.83 -9.89
C GLN A 446 -59.20 -37.80 -9.20
N ARG A 447 -58.20 -37.13 -9.79
CA ARG A 447 -56.82 -37.08 -9.28
C ARG A 447 -56.65 -36.08 -8.13
N PHE A 448 -57.32 -34.93 -8.20
CA PHE A 448 -57.23 -33.83 -7.23
C PHE A 448 -58.58 -33.59 -6.54
N SER A 449 -59.14 -34.65 -5.94
CA SER A 449 -60.51 -34.67 -5.38
C SER A 449 -60.80 -33.66 -4.26
N SER A 450 -59.75 -33.08 -3.66
CA SER A 450 -59.88 -31.97 -2.70
C SER A 450 -60.08 -30.59 -3.34
N PHE A 451 -59.93 -30.47 -4.67
CA PHE A 451 -60.03 -29.22 -5.42
C PHE A 451 -61.34 -29.15 -6.22
N THR A 452 -61.90 -27.95 -6.33
CA THR A 452 -63.11 -27.69 -7.11
C THR A 452 -62.75 -26.99 -8.42
N PHE A 453 -62.94 -27.68 -9.55
CA PHE A 453 -62.65 -27.16 -10.89
C PHE A 453 -63.94 -26.73 -11.62
N GLN A 454 -63.90 -25.59 -12.31
CA GLN A 454 -65.00 -25.17 -13.21
C GLN A 454 -65.15 -26.17 -14.36
N GLN A 455 -66.35 -26.27 -14.94
CA GLN A 455 -66.68 -27.38 -15.86
C GLN A 455 -65.85 -27.37 -17.16
N GLN A 456 -65.44 -26.19 -17.62
CA GLN A 456 -64.61 -25.97 -18.80
C GLN A 456 -63.10 -26.01 -18.53
N TYR A 457 -62.68 -26.29 -17.29
CA TYR A 457 -61.24 -26.38 -16.97
C TYR A 457 -60.66 -27.74 -17.33
N GLU A 458 -59.56 -27.71 -18.06
CA GLU A 458 -58.64 -28.82 -18.30
C GLU A 458 -57.29 -28.50 -17.65
N GLY A 459 -56.35 -29.45 -17.68
CA GLY A 459 -55.01 -29.21 -17.16
C GLY A 459 -53.93 -29.96 -17.92
N LEU A 460 -52.71 -29.41 -17.84
CA LEU A 460 -51.48 -30.05 -18.24
C LEU A 460 -50.64 -30.35 -17.00
N PHE A 461 -50.12 -31.56 -16.97
CA PHE A 461 -49.39 -32.12 -15.86
C PHE A 461 -47.98 -32.52 -16.29
N HIS A 462 -46.98 -32.20 -15.46
CA HIS A 462 -45.59 -32.58 -15.67
C HIS A 462 -44.95 -33.04 -14.36
N ASN A 463 -44.07 -34.05 -14.43
CA ASN A 463 -43.41 -34.66 -13.27
C ASN A 463 -42.00 -34.09 -12.97
N LYS A 464 -41.50 -33.17 -13.80
CA LYS A 464 -40.19 -32.50 -13.64
C LYS A 464 -40.34 -30.98 -13.52
N SER A 465 -41.03 -30.55 -12.49
CA SER A 465 -41.24 -29.13 -12.16
C SER A 465 -41.38 -29.01 -10.63
N GLY A 466 -41.45 -27.79 -10.12
CA GLY A 466 -41.56 -27.55 -8.68
C GLY A 466 -41.07 -26.16 -8.30
N PHE A 467 -40.05 -26.09 -7.44
CA PHE A 467 -39.57 -24.82 -6.92
C PHE A 467 -38.07 -24.79 -6.61
N ILE A 468 -37.49 -23.60 -6.74
CA ILE A 468 -36.16 -23.23 -6.24
C ILE A 468 -36.34 -22.70 -4.82
N ASN A 469 -35.58 -23.24 -3.87
CA ASN A 469 -35.46 -22.70 -2.52
C ASN A 469 -34.37 -21.61 -2.51
N VAL A 470 -34.78 -20.35 -2.58
CA VAL A 470 -33.84 -19.22 -2.70
C VAL A 470 -33.00 -19.06 -1.42
N THR A 471 -33.58 -19.36 -0.25
CA THR A 471 -32.84 -19.35 1.02
C THR A 471 -31.69 -20.37 1.03
N THR A 472 -31.93 -21.60 0.53
CA THR A 472 -30.86 -22.61 0.41
C THR A 472 -29.84 -22.22 -0.65
N LEU A 473 -30.28 -21.67 -1.79
CA LEU A 473 -29.41 -21.16 -2.86
C LEU A 473 -28.43 -20.10 -2.35
N MET A 474 -28.94 -19.08 -1.64
CA MET A 474 -28.14 -18.00 -1.08
C MET A 474 -27.10 -18.54 -0.09
N LYS A 475 -27.50 -19.43 0.82
CA LYS A 475 -26.58 -20.07 1.77
C LYS A 475 -25.52 -20.92 1.07
N ALA A 476 -25.89 -21.68 0.05
CA ALA A 476 -24.97 -22.50 -0.73
C ALA A 476 -23.90 -21.65 -1.43
N LEU A 477 -24.32 -20.61 -2.15
CA LEU A 477 -23.43 -19.71 -2.86
C LEU A 477 -22.50 -18.94 -1.89
N TYR A 478 -23.05 -18.41 -0.79
CA TYR A 478 -22.25 -17.73 0.22
C TYR A 478 -21.20 -18.66 0.85
N GLN A 479 -21.56 -19.90 1.18
CA GLN A 479 -20.61 -20.89 1.71
C GLN A 479 -19.48 -21.24 0.73
N ILE A 480 -19.78 -21.35 -0.57
CA ILE A 480 -18.75 -21.54 -1.61
C ILE A 480 -17.83 -20.31 -1.68
N ILE A 481 -18.40 -19.11 -1.63
CA ILE A 481 -17.64 -17.86 -1.75
C ILE A 481 -16.71 -17.63 -0.55
N ILE A 482 -17.17 -17.76 0.69
CA ILE A 482 -16.31 -17.54 1.88
C ILE A 482 -15.18 -18.57 2.02
N GLN A 483 -15.28 -19.71 1.34
CA GLN A 483 -14.20 -20.72 1.26
C GLN A 483 -13.20 -20.42 0.12
N THR A 484 -13.50 -19.44 -0.74
CA THR A 484 -12.73 -19.07 -1.93
C THR A 484 -11.90 -17.82 -1.69
N LYS A 485 -10.58 -17.99 -1.52
CA LYS A 485 -9.62 -16.90 -1.17
C LYS A 485 -9.51 -15.72 -2.15
N HIS A 486 -10.14 -15.79 -3.32
CA HIS A 486 -10.07 -14.77 -4.36
C HIS A 486 -11.41 -14.03 -4.60
N ILE A 487 -12.42 -14.26 -3.75
CA ILE A 487 -13.68 -13.53 -3.81
C ILE A 487 -13.89 -12.82 -2.46
N THR A 488 -13.81 -11.49 -2.46
CA THR A 488 -14.13 -10.65 -1.30
C THR A 488 -15.58 -10.19 -1.40
N ILE A 489 -16.28 -10.19 -0.27
CA ILE A 489 -17.62 -9.60 -0.13
C ILE A 489 -17.47 -8.37 0.75
N ARG A 490 -18.09 -7.25 0.35
CA ARG A 490 -18.25 -6.05 1.17
C ARG A 490 -19.73 -5.72 1.28
N GLU A 491 -20.19 -5.59 2.51
CA GLU A 491 -21.57 -5.34 2.88
C GLU A 491 -21.69 -3.93 3.46
N ASN A 492 -22.78 -3.23 3.16
CA ASN A 492 -23.03 -1.83 3.53
C ASN A 492 -22.11 -0.81 2.81
N GLU A 493 -21.67 -1.11 1.58
CA GLU A 493 -20.92 -0.20 0.69
C GLU A 493 -21.74 0.30 -0.53
#